data_AF-B3T1V7-F1
#
_entry.id   AF-B3T1V7-F1
#
_cell.length_a   1.000
_cell.length_b   1.000
_cell.length_c   1.000
_cell.angle_alpha   90.00
_cell.angle_beta   90.00
_cell.angle_gamma   90.00
#
_symmetry.space_group_name_H-M   'P 1'
#
loop_
_entity.id
_entity.type
_entity.pdbx_description
1 polymer ?
#
loop_
_entity_poly.entity_id
_entity_poly.type
_entity_poly.pdbx_seq_one_letter_code
_entity_poly.pdbx_strand_id
1 'polypeptide(L)'
;MTKLSLYYDDLDGRVKGCWSNIRMDNDDPCWIGIADTGVSIKKSKIGIFGRKIYEKGPLINQYVIAEKLNEEFPKDLTPNDIVHPILKAFTNAALHCSSLEELEEKLRKFK
;
A
#
# COMPACT_ATOMS: atom_id res chain seq x y z
N MET A 1 6.05 13.49 12.88
CA MET A 1 6.97 12.63 12.11
C MET A 1 6.16 12.00 10.99
N THR A 2 6.71 11.93 9.78
CA THR A 2 6.02 11.36 8.62
C THR A 2 6.05 9.83 8.74
N LYS A 3 4.88 9.16 8.65
CA LYS A 3 4.79 7.70 8.75
C LYS A 3 5.44 6.98 7.56
N LEU A 4 5.53 7.61 6.39
CA LEU A 4 6.16 7.02 5.20
C LEU A 4 7.69 7.06 5.33
N SER A 5 8.33 5.89 5.22
CA SER A 5 9.79 5.75 5.38
C SER A 5 10.53 5.67 4.05
N LEU A 6 9.98 4.99 3.05
CA LEU A 6 10.59 4.81 1.73
C LEU A 6 9.54 4.40 0.69
N TYR A 7 9.71 4.78 -0.56
CA TYR A 7 8.93 4.27 -1.69
C TYR A 7 9.79 4.22 -2.95
N TYR A 8 9.34 3.39 -3.88
CA TYR A 8 9.88 3.27 -5.21
C TYR A 8 8.69 3.23 -6.17
N ASP A 9 8.63 4.20 -7.08
CA ASP A 9 7.64 4.28 -8.13
C ASP A 9 8.36 4.24 -9.48
N ASP A 10 7.98 3.32 -10.36
CA ASP A 10 8.61 3.20 -11.66
C ASP A 10 7.90 4.10 -12.68
N LEU A 11 8.55 5.20 -13.02
CA LEU A 11 8.09 6.17 -14.00
C LEU A 11 8.38 5.73 -15.45
N ASP A 12 9.31 4.78 -15.65
CA ASP A 12 9.93 4.48 -16.96
C ASP A 12 9.58 3.09 -17.53
N GLY A 13 8.70 2.33 -16.87
CA GLY A 13 8.10 1.10 -17.40
C GLY A 13 9.06 -0.08 -17.59
N ARG A 14 10.25 -0.05 -16.98
CA ARG A 14 11.27 -1.11 -17.12
C ARG A 14 11.39 -2.01 -15.88
N VAL A 15 10.81 -1.60 -14.76
CA VAL A 15 10.79 -2.33 -13.50
C VAL A 15 9.36 -2.80 -13.21
N LYS A 16 9.21 -4.12 -13.06
CA LYS A 16 7.93 -4.84 -13.02
C LYS A 16 7.08 -4.64 -11.75
N GLY A 17 7.34 -3.58 -10.98
CA GLY A 17 6.61 -3.32 -9.75
C GLY A 17 7.11 -2.09 -8.98
N CYS A 18 6.19 -1.51 -8.21
CA CYS A 18 6.43 -0.37 -7.33
C CYS A 18 6.06 -0.74 -5.89
N TRP A 19 6.62 -0.03 -4.90
CA TRP A 19 6.38 -0.36 -3.50
C TRP A 19 6.55 0.84 -2.58
N SER A 20 5.97 0.74 -1.39
CA SER A 20 6.16 1.68 -0.29
C SER A 20 6.37 0.95 1.03
N ASN A 21 7.10 1.60 1.92
CA ASN A 21 7.29 1.20 3.30
C ASN A 21 6.81 2.31 4.22
N ILE A 22 5.98 1.93 5.18
CA ILE A 22 5.38 2.81 6.15
C ILE A 22 5.74 2.29 7.54
N ARG A 23 6.14 3.21 8.42
CA ARG A 23 6.19 2.98 9.85
C ARG A 23 4.85 3.37 10.45
N MET A 24 4.10 2.38 10.90
CA MET A 24 2.81 2.58 11.57
C MET A 24 3.01 3.29 12.92
N ASP A 25 1.93 3.80 13.52
CA ASP A 25 2.00 4.52 14.81
C ASP A 25 2.45 3.61 15.95
N ASN A 26 2.12 2.33 15.86
CA ASN A 26 2.57 1.29 16.78
C ASN A 26 3.99 0.78 16.50
N ASP A 27 4.75 1.47 15.64
CA ASP A 27 6.10 1.09 15.24
C ASP A 27 6.15 -0.26 14.48
N ASP A 28 5.05 -0.71 13.89
CA ASP A 28 5.09 -1.85 12.98
C ASP A 28 5.55 -1.44 11.57
N PRO A 29 6.36 -2.26 10.90
CA PRO A 29 6.72 -2.02 9.51
C PRO A 29 5.62 -2.54 8.58
N CYS A 30 5.09 -1.67 7.72
CA CYS A 30 4.11 -2.01 6.70
C CYS A 30 4.75 -1.85 5.32
N TRP A 31 4.95 -2.97 4.63
CA TRP A 31 5.41 -2.97 3.25
C TRP A 31 4.22 -3.21 2.32
N ILE A 32 4.06 -2.35 1.32
CA ILE A 32 3.03 -2.43 0.27
C ILE A 32 3.77 -2.57 -1.05
N GLY A 33 3.49 -3.63 -1.80
CA GLY A 33 4.09 -3.85 -3.11
C GLY A 33 3.04 -4.13 -4.17
N ILE A 34 3.28 -3.56 -5.33
CA ILE A 34 2.47 -3.70 -6.54
C ILE A 34 3.34 -4.41 -7.57
N ALA A 35 2.81 -5.48 -8.15
CA ALA A 35 3.40 -6.19 -9.28
C ALA A 35 2.29 -6.64 -10.23
N ASP A 36 2.66 -7.17 -11.40
CA ASP A 36 1.69 -7.72 -12.37
C ASP A 36 0.74 -8.76 -11.73
N THR A 37 1.25 -9.54 -10.77
CA THR A 37 0.48 -10.54 -10.04
C THR A 37 -0.56 -9.95 -9.08
N GLY A 38 -0.48 -8.66 -8.76
CA GLY A 38 -1.41 -7.95 -7.88
C GLY A 38 -0.74 -7.11 -6.79
N VAL A 39 -1.51 -6.83 -5.73
CA VAL A 39 -1.07 -6.07 -4.55
C VAL A 39 -0.73 -7.04 -3.42
N SER A 40 0.39 -6.81 -2.73
CA SER A 40 0.79 -7.54 -1.52
C SER A 40 1.13 -6.57 -0.39
N ILE A 41 0.55 -6.79 0.79
CA ILE A 41 0.84 -6.01 2.00
C ILE A 41 1.30 -6.94 3.10
N LYS A 42 2.43 -6.59 3.71
CA LYS A 42 3.12 -7.43 4.70
C LYS A 42 3.58 -6.62 5.90
N LYS A 43 3.57 -7.27 7.07
CA LYS A 43 4.34 -6.83 8.24
C LYS A 43 5.83 -7.08 7.98
N SER A 44 6.49 -6.19 7.25
CA SER A 44 7.90 -6.31 6.86
C SER A 44 8.52 -4.96 6.54
N LYS A 45 9.84 -4.83 6.76
CA LYS A 45 10.61 -3.62 6.39
C LYS A 45 11.05 -3.61 4.93
N ILE A 46 11.30 -4.79 4.36
CA ILE A 46 11.92 -4.96 3.03
C ILE A 46 11.07 -5.79 2.06
N GLY A 47 9.86 -6.19 2.47
CA GLY A 47 8.95 -7.00 1.65
C GLY A 47 9.26 -8.51 1.61
N ILE A 48 10.43 -8.90 2.11
CA ILE A 48 10.88 -10.29 2.28
C ILE A 48 10.63 -10.72 3.73
N PHE A 49 10.18 -11.97 3.93
CA PHE A 49 9.88 -12.61 5.22
C PHE A 49 9.00 -11.75 6.15
N GLY A 50 7.71 -12.05 6.21
CA GLY A 50 6.75 -11.35 7.08
C GLY A 50 5.32 -11.84 6.88
N ARG A 51 4.46 -11.64 7.88
CA ARG A 51 3.04 -11.99 7.80
C ARG A 51 2.39 -11.18 6.69
N LYS A 52 1.77 -11.87 5.71
CA LYS A 52 0.92 -11.24 4.71
C LYS A 52 -0.41 -10.88 5.37
N ILE A 53 -0.79 -9.62 5.32
CA ILE A 53 -2.10 -9.16 5.80
C ILE A 53 -3.08 -8.95 4.63
N TYR A 54 -2.56 -8.73 3.43
CA TYR A 54 -3.34 -8.62 2.21
C TYR A 54 -2.54 -9.15 1.01
N GLU A 55 -3.18 -9.92 0.16
CA GLU A 55 -2.63 -10.37 -1.11
C GLU A 55 -3.79 -10.60 -2.07
N LYS A 56 -3.85 -9.81 -3.16
CA LYS A 56 -4.93 -9.93 -4.14
C LYS A 56 -4.46 -9.54 -5.53
N GLY A 57 -4.89 -10.31 -6.51
CA GLY A 57 -4.66 -10.06 -7.92
C GLY A 57 -5.82 -10.57 -8.79
N PRO A 58 -5.68 -10.50 -10.13
CA PRO A 58 -4.64 -9.78 -10.88
C PRO A 58 -4.68 -8.26 -10.66
N LEU A 59 -3.59 -7.55 -11.05
CA LEU A 59 -3.45 -6.10 -10.85
C LEU A 59 -4.63 -5.28 -11.41
N ILE A 60 -5.20 -5.70 -12.54
CA ILE A 60 -6.34 -5.02 -13.17
C ILE A 60 -7.55 -4.88 -12.23
N ASN A 61 -7.79 -5.87 -11.36
CA ASN A 61 -8.89 -5.85 -10.41
C ASN A 61 -8.64 -4.89 -9.23
N GLN A 62 -7.39 -4.43 -9.06
CA GLN A 62 -7.00 -3.56 -7.95
C GLN A 62 -7.32 -2.08 -8.23
N TYR A 63 -7.58 -1.68 -9.47
CA TYR A 63 -8.02 -0.32 -9.79
C TYR A 63 -9.36 0.02 -9.13
N VAL A 64 -10.33 -0.89 -9.16
CA VAL A 64 -11.64 -0.71 -8.50
C VAL A 64 -11.48 -0.61 -6.98
N ILE A 65 -10.55 -1.36 -6.41
CA ILE A 65 -10.26 -1.29 -4.96
C ILE A 65 -9.57 0.02 -4.62
N ALA A 66 -8.61 0.46 -5.45
CA ALA A 66 -7.93 1.74 -5.28
C ALA A 66 -8.90 2.93 -5.33
N GLU A 67 -9.89 2.91 -6.23
CA GLU A 67 -10.94 3.92 -6.30
C GLU A 67 -11.75 3.97 -5.00
N LYS A 68 -12.24 2.82 -4.51
CA LYS A 68 -12.96 2.73 -3.22
C LYS A 68 -12.12 3.17 -2.02
N LEU A 69 -10.82 2.89 -2.04
CA LEU A 69 -9.90 3.37 -1.01
C LEU A 69 -9.75 4.90 -1.06
N ASN A 70 -9.68 5.50 -2.24
CA ASN A 70 -9.64 6.95 -2.38
C ASN A 70 -10.93 7.61 -1.90
N GLU A 71 -12.09 6.96 -2.10
CA GLU A 71 -13.37 7.42 -1.53
C GLU A 71 -13.40 7.30 0.01
N GLU A 72 -12.92 6.19 0.58
CA GLU A 72 -12.88 5.99 2.04
C GLU A 72 -11.83 6.90 2.72
N PHE A 73 -10.75 7.25 2.00
CA PHE A 73 -9.64 8.07 2.49
C PHE A 73 -9.38 9.28 1.58
N PRO A 74 -10.27 10.28 1.56
CA PRO A 74 -10.23 11.38 0.58
C PRO A 74 -9.09 12.36 0.80
N LYS A 75 -8.54 12.43 2.02
CA LYS A 75 -7.38 13.27 2.32
C LYS A 75 -6.12 12.54 1.91
N ASP A 76 -5.39 13.08 0.95
CA ASP A 76 -4.11 12.55 0.51
C ASP A 76 -3.00 12.88 1.52
N LEU A 77 -2.41 11.85 2.12
CA LEU A 77 -1.28 11.94 3.03
C LEU A 77 0.03 11.50 2.38
N THR A 78 -0.01 11.06 1.12
CA THR A 78 1.16 10.59 0.39
C THR A 78 1.99 11.77 -0.15
N PRO A 79 3.30 11.57 -0.37
CA PRO A 79 4.12 12.50 -1.13
C PRO A 79 3.60 12.69 -2.57
N ASN A 80 3.80 13.89 -3.12
CA ASN A 80 3.31 14.25 -4.44
C ASN A 80 3.97 13.46 -5.59
N ASP A 81 5.08 12.79 -5.34
CA ASP A 81 5.86 12.04 -6.32
C ASP A 81 5.58 10.53 -6.32
N ILE A 82 4.67 10.05 -5.47
CA ILE A 82 3.99 8.76 -5.71
C ILE A 82 2.92 9.00 -6.77
N VAL A 83 3.14 8.52 -7.99
CA VAL A 83 2.25 8.72 -9.13
C VAL A 83 1.42 7.48 -9.46
N HIS A 84 1.90 6.27 -9.12
CA HIS A 84 1.21 5.05 -9.45
C HIS A 84 -0.11 4.97 -8.66
N PRO A 85 -1.28 4.97 -9.32
CA PRO A 85 -2.56 5.22 -8.66
C PRO A 85 -2.92 4.15 -7.62
N ILE A 86 -2.60 2.88 -7.90
CA ILE A 86 -2.83 1.78 -6.96
C ILE A 86 -1.89 1.91 -5.75
N LEU A 87 -0.57 2.07 -5.96
CA LEU A 87 0.37 2.27 -4.87
C LEU A 87 -0.04 3.45 -3.99
N LYS A 88 -0.44 4.57 -4.62
CA LYS A 88 -0.89 5.77 -3.93
C LYS A 88 -2.10 5.50 -3.05
N ALA A 89 -3.16 4.89 -3.58
CA ALA A 89 -4.38 4.61 -2.83
C ALA A 89 -4.13 3.69 -1.61
N PHE A 90 -3.39 2.60 -1.81
CA PHE A 90 -3.07 1.67 -0.72
C PHE A 90 -2.11 2.30 0.31
N THR A 91 -1.13 3.08 -0.14
CA THR A 91 -0.23 3.83 0.75
C THR A 91 -1.02 4.85 1.56
N ASN A 92 -1.93 5.60 0.92
CA ASN A 92 -2.76 6.59 1.59
C ASN A 92 -3.63 5.93 2.68
N ALA A 93 -4.31 4.84 2.34
CA ALA A 93 -5.11 4.08 3.31
C ALA A 93 -4.27 3.65 4.52
N ALA A 94 -3.07 3.13 4.29
CA ALA A 94 -2.15 2.75 5.37
C ALA A 94 -1.68 3.94 6.22
N LEU A 95 -1.48 5.13 5.64
CA LEU A 95 -1.11 6.33 6.39
C LEU A 95 -2.25 6.85 7.31
N HIS A 96 -3.51 6.57 6.95
CA HIS A 96 -4.68 6.87 7.78
C HIS A 96 -4.85 5.88 8.94
N CYS A 97 -4.32 4.67 8.84
CA CYS A 97 -4.38 3.68 9.91
C CYS A 97 -3.27 3.86 10.96
N SER A 98 -3.57 3.44 12.18
CA SER A 98 -2.63 3.45 13.31
C SER A 98 -1.85 2.14 13.44
N SER A 99 -2.39 1.05 12.90
CA SER A 99 -1.82 -0.30 12.98
C SER A 99 -2.10 -1.14 11.72
N LEU A 100 -1.38 -2.26 11.58
CA LEU A 100 -1.61 -3.23 10.50
C LEU A 100 -2.95 -3.95 10.65
N GLU A 101 -3.41 -4.18 11.88
CA GLU A 101 -4.68 -4.81 12.18
C GLU A 101 -5.85 -3.94 11.70
N GLU A 102 -5.79 -2.64 11.96
CA GLU A 102 -6.78 -1.67 11.47
C GLU A 102 -6.80 -1.65 9.93
N LEU A 103 -5.63 -1.60 9.30
CA LEU A 103 -5.51 -1.65 7.85
C LEU A 103 -6.09 -2.97 7.29
N GLU A 104 -5.79 -4.11 7.93
CA GLU A 104 -6.31 -5.41 7.53
C GLU A 104 -7.84 -5.46 7.63
N GLU A 105 -8.42 -4.90 8.69
CA GLU A 105 -9.87 -4.82 8.88
C GLU A 105 -10.54 -4.01 7.75
N LYS A 106 -9.97 -2.85 7.41
CA LYS A 106 -10.44 -2.01 6.30
C LYS A 106 -10.38 -2.74 4.96
N LEU A 107 -9.28 -3.43 4.71
CA LEU A 107 -9.07 -4.19 3.48
C LEU A 107 -9.89 -5.49 3.41
N ARG A 108 -10.37 -6.01 4.55
CA ARG A 108 -11.18 -7.22 4.62
C ARG A 108 -12.48 -7.11 3.84
N LYS A 109 -13.04 -5.91 3.72
CA LYS A 109 -14.22 -5.61 2.89
C LYS A 109 -14.00 -5.90 1.41
N PHE A 110 -12.74 -5.96 0.98
CA PHE A 110 -12.33 -6.14 -0.41
C PHE A 110 -11.57 -7.45 -0.64
N LYS A 111 -11.41 -8.32 0.37
CA LYS A 111 -10.86 -9.67 0.21
C LYS A 111 -11.89 -10.55 -0.47
#